data_AF-A0A930B250-F1
#
_entry.id   AF-A0A930B250-F1
#
_cell.length_a   1.000
_cell.length_b   1.000
_cell.length_c   1.000
_cell.angle_alpha   90.00
_cell.angle_beta   90.00
_cell.angle_gamma   90.00
#
_symmetry.space_group_name_H-M   'P 1'
#
loop_
_entity.id
_entity.type
_entity.pdbx_description
1 polymer ?
#
loop_
_entity_poly.entity_id
_entity_poly.type
_entity_poly.pdbx_seq_one_letter_code
_entity_poly.pdbx_strand_id
1 'polypeptide(L)'
;MGKNTKYTFIKNQPLGEDLFSNKSQDKIATVISDKIIKEHDFKIIGIDGEWGSGKSNLVKLIEKKLEISHKFFVYDVWGHQEDEQRKSI
;
A
#
# COMPACT_ATOMS: atom_id res chain seq x y z
N MET A 1 15.69 19.98 37.10
CA MET A 1 14.66 20.07 36.05
C MET A 1 14.98 19.08 34.95
N GLY A 2 14.24 17.97 34.87
CA GLY A 2 14.47 16.95 33.84
C GLY A 2 13.97 17.43 32.47
N LYS A 3 14.79 17.31 31.43
CA LYS A 3 14.38 17.60 30.05
C LYS A 3 13.29 16.60 29.65
N ASN A 4 12.13 17.14 29.29
CA ASN A 4 11.00 16.35 28.80
C ASN A 4 11.23 16.03 27.33
N THR A 5 11.88 14.90 27.03
CA THR A 5 12.17 14.49 25.66
C THR A 5 10.93 13.85 25.04
N LYS A 6 10.33 14.52 24.06
CA LYS A 6 9.19 13.99 23.30
C LYS A 6 9.72 13.08 22.19
N TYR A 7 9.36 11.80 22.24
CA TYR A 7 9.67 10.83 21.19
C TYR A 7 8.54 10.81 20.14
N THR A 8 8.92 10.74 18.86
CA THR A 8 8.01 10.51 17.74
C THR A 8 8.31 9.15 17.14
N PHE A 9 7.34 8.23 17.22
CA PHE A 9 7.46 6.92 16.59
C PHE A 9 7.14 7.02 15.09
N ILE A 10 7.95 6.34 14.27
CA ILE A 10 7.72 6.22 12.84
C ILE A 10 6.65 5.14 12.63
N LYS A 11 5.63 5.45 11.84
CA LYS A 11 4.60 4.48 11.45
C LYS A 11 5.09 3.67 10.25
N ASN A 12 4.81 2.37 10.24
CA ASN A 12 5.12 1.49 9.11
C ASN A 12 3.99 1.41 8.06
N GLN A 13 3.04 2.35 8.10
CA GLN A 13 1.90 2.38 7.18
C GLN A 13 2.29 3.09 5.88
N PRO A 14 1.85 2.60 4.71
CA PRO A 14 2.05 3.30 3.47
C PRO A 14 1.35 4.66 3.49
N LEU A 15 2.05 5.71 3.06
CA LEU A 15 1.49 7.06 3.00
C LEU A 15 0.48 7.22 1.85
N GLY A 16 0.66 6.46 0.77
CA GLY A 16 -0.09 6.62 -0.47
C GLY A 16 0.27 7.94 -1.15
N GLU A 17 1.54 8.31 -1.10
CA GLU A 17 2.08 9.51 -1.74
C GLU A 17 3.40 9.14 -2.41
N ASP A 18 3.62 9.63 -3.63
CA ASP A 18 4.89 9.46 -4.31
C ASP A 18 5.81 10.64 -3.96
N LEU A 19 6.76 10.41 -3.06
CA LEU A 19 7.72 11.42 -2.63
C LEU A 19 9.00 11.45 -3.48
N PHE A 20 9.13 10.56 -4.48
CA PHE A 20 10.27 10.58 -5.39
C PHE A 20 10.14 11.76 -6.37
N SER A 21 11.28 12.36 -6.70
CA SER A 21 11.33 13.52 -7.61
C SER A 21 10.77 13.22 -9.00
N ASN A 22 10.96 11.99 -9.50
CA ASN A 22 10.53 11.58 -10.83
C ASN A 22 9.05 11.16 -10.94
N LYS A 23 8.33 11.08 -9.80
CA LYS A 23 6.93 10.66 -9.67
C LYS A 23 6.61 9.35 -10.39
N SER A 24 7.56 8.42 -10.37
CA SER A 24 7.46 7.16 -11.13
C SER A 24 6.33 6.25 -10.63
N GLN A 25 6.10 6.15 -9.31
CA GLN A 25 5.01 5.35 -8.77
C GLN A 25 3.65 5.99 -9.06
N ASP A 26 3.54 7.32 -9.01
CA ASP A 26 2.28 8.00 -9.36
C ASP A 26 1.89 7.77 -10.82
N LYS A 27 2.86 7.78 -11.74
CA LYS A 27 2.64 7.43 -13.15
C LYS A 27 2.12 6.00 -13.30
N ILE A 28 2.75 5.04 -12.62
CA ILE A 28 2.34 3.63 -12.64
C ILE A 28 0.93 3.48 -12.08
N ALA A 29 0.64 4.09 -10.92
CA ALA A 29 -0.66 4.06 -10.28
C ALA A 29 -1.76 4.63 -11.20
N THR A 30 -1.46 5.71 -11.91
CA THR A 30 -2.38 6.34 -12.87
C THR A 30 -2.69 5.40 -14.04
N VAL A 31 -1.68 4.77 -14.64
CA VAL A 31 -1.90 3.81 -15.73
C VAL A 31 -2.75 2.63 -15.26
N ILE A 32 -2.46 2.07 -14.09
CA ILE A 32 -3.25 0.97 -13.52
C ILE A 32 -4.71 1.40 -13.29
N SER A 33 -4.91 2.57 -12.67
CA SER A 33 -6.25 3.05 -12.26
C SER A 33 -7.11 3.46 -13.45
N ASP A 34 -6.52 4.11 -14.46
CA ASP A 34 -7.27 4.69 -15.57
C ASP A 34 -7.38 3.80 -16.79
N LYS A 35 -6.46 2.85 -16.98
CA LYS A 35 -6.45 1.99 -18.16
C LYS A 35 -6.76 0.54 -17.80
N ILE A 36 -6.05 -0.02 -16.82
CA ILE A 36 -6.11 -1.46 -16.56
C ILE A 36 -7.37 -1.83 -15.79
N ILE A 37 -7.68 -1.13 -14.69
CA ILE A 37 -8.81 -1.47 -13.82
C ILE A 37 -10.17 -1.14 -14.46
N LYS A 38 -10.22 -0.16 -15.38
CA LYS A 38 -11.46 0.24 -16.06
C LYS A 38 -11.88 -0.73 -17.18
N GLU A 39 -11.00 -1.64 -17.59
CA GLU A 39 -11.37 -2.70 -18.54
C GLU A 39 -12.31 -3.72 -17.87
N HIS A 40 -13.28 -4.24 -18.63
CA HIS A 40 -14.32 -5.12 -18.08
C HIS A 40 -13.84 -6.54 -17.75
N ASP A 41 -12.65 -6.94 -18.18
CA ASP A 41 -12.14 -8.28 -17.90
C ASP A 41 -11.61 -8.40 -16.48
N PHE A 42 -11.66 -9.62 -15.95
CA PHE A 42 -10.95 -9.95 -14.71
C PHE A 42 -9.43 -9.81 -14.91
N LYS A 43 -8.77 -9.05 -14.03
CA LYS A 43 -7.33 -8.79 -14.08
C LYS A 43 -6.64 -9.30 -12.82
N ILE A 44 -5.45 -9.88 -12.99
CA ILE A 44 -4.49 -10.17 -11.91
C ILE A 44 -3.24 -9.34 -12.18
N ILE A 45 -2.79 -8.60 -11.17
CA ILE A 45 -1.60 -7.73 -11.26
C ILE A 45 -0.58 -8.17 -10.21
N GLY A 46 0.59 -8.61 -10.66
CA GLY A 46 1.75 -8.83 -9.79
C GLY A 46 2.59 -7.56 -9.68
N ILE A 47 2.96 -7.17 -8.45
CA ILE A 47 3.87 -6.05 -8.19
C ILE A 47 5.14 -6.62 -7.58
N ASP A 48 6.20 -6.67 -8.38
CA ASP A 48 7.51 -7.17 -7.97
C ASP A 48 8.47 -6.04 -7.59
N GLY A 49 9.42 -6.35 -6.71
CA GLY A 49 10.49 -5.45 -6.31
C GLY A 49 11.06 -5.79 -4.93
N GLU A 50 12.21 -5.20 -4.61
CA GLU A 50 12.93 -5.44 -3.36
C GLU A 50 12.15 -5.03 -2.10
N TRP A 51 12.56 -5.53 -0.93
CA TRP A 51 12.00 -5.08 0.35
C TRP A 51 12.20 -3.57 0.53
N GLY A 52 11.15 -2.86 0.94
CA GLY A 52 11.21 -1.41 1.10
C GLY A 52 11.13 -0.59 -0.20
N SER A 53 10.98 -1.22 -1.37
CA SER A 53 10.85 -0.50 -2.67
C SER A 53 9.54 0.30 -2.84
N GLY A 54 8.63 0.24 -1.86
CA GLY A 54 7.39 1.00 -1.87
C GLY A 54 6.20 0.30 -2.53
N LYS A 55 6.24 -1.02 -2.72
CA LYS A 55 5.10 -1.80 -3.29
C LYS A 55 3.77 -1.52 -2.58
N SER A 56 3.73 -1.58 -1.25
CA SER A 56 2.51 -1.28 -0.47
C SER A 56 2.07 0.18 -0.62
N ASN A 57 3.02 1.11 -0.86
CA ASN A 57 2.72 2.51 -1.13
C ASN A 57 2.07 2.70 -2.51
N LEU A 58 2.53 1.96 -3.52
CA LEU A 58 1.90 1.92 -4.84
C LEU A 58 0.45 1.41 -4.76
N VAL A 59 0.20 0.35 -4.00
CA VAL A 59 -1.17 -0.15 -3.76
C VAL A 59 -2.03 0.93 -3.10
N LYS A 60 -1.49 1.64 -2.09
CA LYS A 60 -2.20 2.73 -1.40
C LYS A 60 -2.48 3.94 -2.31
N LEU A 61 -1.58 4.24 -3.25
CA LEU A 61 -1.78 5.27 -4.28
C LEU A 61 -2.93 4.90 -5.23
N ILE A 62 -2.98 3.64 -5.68
CA ILE A 62 -4.06 3.12 -6.54
C ILE A 62 -5.40 3.20 -5.79
N GLU A 63 -5.43 2.79 -4.52
CA GLU A 63 -6.62 2.90 -3.66
C GLU A 63 -7.14 4.33 -3.60
N LYS A 64 -6.28 5.31 -3.31
CA LYS A 64 -6.67 6.73 -3.28
C LYS A 64 -7.24 7.21 -4.61
N LYS A 65 -6.63 6.83 -5.74
CA LYS A 65 -7.10 7.24 -7.08
C LYS A 65 -8.47 6.65 -7.43
N LEU A 66 -8.85 5.54 -6.81
CA LEU A 66 -10.09 4.82 -7.10
C LEU A 66 -11.10 4.84 -5.94
N GLU A 67 -10.86 5.64 -4.90
CA GLU A 67 -11.65 5.63 -3.66
C GLU A 67 -13.14 5.91 -3.87
N ILE A 68 -13.48 6.66 -4.92
CA ILE A 68 -14.86 7.01 -5.28
C ILE A 68 -15.54 5.87 -6.05
N SER A 69 -14.80 5.18 -6.91
CA SER A 69 -15.36 4.23 -7.89
C SER A 69 -15.24 2.77 -7.46
N HIS A 70 -14.31 2.43 -6.58
CA HIS A 70 -14.01 1.05 -6.19
C HIS A 70 -13.91 0.89 -4.67
N LYS A 71 -14.25 -0.29 -4.19
CA LYS A 71 -13.98 -0.71 -2.81
C LYS A 71 -12.71 -1.55 -2.78
N PHE A 72 -11.86 -1.26 -1.80
CA PHE A 72 -10.62 -1.97 -1.59
C PHE A 72 -10.72 -2.87 -0.38
N PHE A 73 -10.22 -4.09 -0.52
CA PHE A 73 -9.97 -5.00 0.58
C PHE A 73 -8.47 -5.32 0.57
N VAL A 74 -7.79 -4.97 1.66
CA VAL A 74 -6.34 -5.19 1.81
C VAL A 74 -6.13 -6.25 2.87
N TYR A 75 -5.39 -7.30 2.51
CA TYR A 75 -5.03 -8.38 3.41
C TYR A 75 -3.51 -8.46 3.52
N ASP A 76 -2.99 -8.20 4.73
CA ASP A 76 -1.57 -8.28 5.03
C ASP A 76 -1.21 -9.70 5.49
N VAL A 77 -0.76 -10.52 4.55
CA VAL A 77 -0.38 -11.91 4.81
C VAL A 77 0.76 -12.01 5.85
N TRP A 78 1.70 -11.06 5.85
CA TRP A 78 2.88 -11.11 6.73
C TRP A 78 2.52 -10.78 8.18
N GLY A 79 1.67 -9.75 8.38
CA GLY A 79 1.19 -9.38 9.72
C GLY A 79 0.31 -10.45 10.37
N HIS A 80 -0.26 -11.36 9.55
CA HIS A 80 -1.15 -12.43 9.99
C HIS A 80 -0.52 -13.83 9.92
N GLN A 81 0.79 -13.94 9.63
CA GLN A 81 1.47 -15.24 9.51
C GLN A 81 1.44 -16.06 10.82
N GLU A 82 1.34 -15.39 11.98
CA GLU A 82 1.23 -16.03 13.29
C GLU A 82 -0.21 -16.33 13.74
N ASP A 83 -1.23 -15.85 13.01
CA ASP A 83 -2.63 -16.03 13.42
C ASP A 83 -3.13 -17.47 13.28
N GLU A 84 -2.47 -18.32 12.50
CA GLU A 84 -2.77 -19.75 12.44
C GLU A 84 -2.59 -20.45 13.81
N GLN A 85 -1.73 -19.94 14.70
CA GLN A 85 -1.55 -20.49 16.04
C GLN A 85 -2.68 -20.10 17.03
N ARG A 86 -3.55 -19.14 16.69
CA ARG A 86 -4.68 -18.73 17.56
C ARG A 86 -5.94 -19.58 17.42
N LYS A 87 -5.94 -20.58 16.52
CA LYS A 87 -7.03 -21.55 16.36
C LYS A 87 -6.87 -22.83 17.19
N SER A 88 -5.92 -22.86 18.13
CA SER A 88 -5.80 -23.96 19.11
C SER A 88 -6.44 -23.56 20.43
N ILE A 89 -7.76 -23.73 20.55
CA ILE A 89 -8.45 -23.89 21.84
C ILE A 89 -9.52 -24.96 21.68
#